data_AF-A0A939TWR3-F1
#
_entry.id   AF-A0A939TWR3-F1
#
_cell.length_a   1.000
_cell.length_b   1.000
_cell.length_c   1.000
_cell.angle_alpha   90.00
_cell.angle_beta   90.00
_cell.angle_gamma   90.00
#
_symmetry.space_group_name_H-M   'P 1'
#
loop_
_entity.id
_entity.type
_entity.pdbx_description
1 polymer ?
#
loop_
_entity_poly.entity_id
_entity_poly.type
_entity_poly.pdbx_seq_one_letter_code
_entity_poly.pdbx_strand_id
1 'polypeptide(L)'
;MSDNPTTIHIPNTSGPKGYKIFNLLDVRQAICDRLRKEGRCSGKYYSYIFHLPDNTTIEDFPIYRDYLSQFSLTPTLEGKHFPSADDSLSETDYDLLFKLICGSFSSSYDLTCNEQQNTLEITLHVQTDKGTISKRISELEKSQIQDLFVIFLDEQLWLAFVQPKDGPSQHYLARKEQRRKIFEQKTRALEDRNYLTIN
;
A
#
# COMPACT_ATOMS: atom_id res chain seq x y z
N MET A 1 43.41 -22.38 13.08
CA MET A 1 42.18 -22.29 12.28
C MET A 1 41.08 -23.03 13.02
N SER A 2 40.14 -22.30 13.61
CA SER A 2 38.84 -22.79 14.05
C SER A 2 38.03 -21.52 14.36
N ASP A 3 37.34 -21.04 13.34
CA ASP A 3 36.40 -19.92 13.44
C ASP A 3 35.13 -20.44 14.11
N ASN A 4 34.85 -19.97 15.32
CA ASN A 4 33.53 -20.14 15.93
C ASN A 4 32.56 -19.15 15.26
N PRO A 5 31.40 -19.60 14.77
CA PRO A 5 30.41 -18.69 14.21
C PRO A 5 29.78 -17.86 15.35
N THR A 6 30.00 -16.54 15.28
CA THR A 6 29.32 -15.55 16.12
C THR A 6 27.81 -15.71 15.96
N THR A 7 27.18 -16.26 16.99
CA THR A 7 25.72 -16.35 17.06
C THR A 7 25.17 -14.94 17.31
N ILE A 8 24.54 -14.36 16.28
CA ILE A 8 23.85 -13.08 16.40
C ILE A 8 22.50 -13.35 17.06
N HIS A 9 22.36 -12.97 18.34
CA HIS A 9 21.07 -12.91 18.99
C HIS A 9 20.25 -11.78 18.39
N ILE A 10 19.24 -12.12 17.58
CA ILE A 10 18.19 -11.18 17.22
C ILE A 10 17.28 -11.05 18.45
N PRO A 11 17.13 -9.86 19.06
CA PRO A 11 16.25 -9.70 20.20
C PRO A 11 14.81 -9.95 19.75
N ASN A 12 14.11 -10.79 20.53
CA ASN A 12 12.71 -11.08 20.38
C ASN A 12 11.91 -9.82 20.74
N THR A 13 11.63 -8.97 19.73
CA THR A 13 10.78 -7.79 19.91
C THR A 13 9.33 -8.22 19.80
N SER A 14 8.75 -8.59 20.95
CA SER A 14 7.31 -8.47 21.18
C SER A 14 6.93 -6.99 21.19
N GLY A 15 6.93 -6.36 20.01
CA GLY A 15 6.36 -5.05 19.72
C GLY A 15 4.94 -5.17 19.16
N PRO A 16 4.21 -4.06 18.99
CA PRO A 16 2.78 -4.06 18.69
C PRO A 16 2.49 -4.76 17.36
N LYS A 17 1.22 -5.18 17.18
CA LYS A 17 0.67 -5.80 15.95
C LYS A 17 0.86 -4.90 14.72
N GLY A 18 2.09 -4.82 14.20
CA GLY A 18 2.47 -4.03 13.04
C GLY A 18 2.95 -4.92 11.90
N TYR A 19 2.86 -4.37 10.69
CA TYR A 19 3.33 -4.91 9.41
C TYR A 19 4.66 -5.68 9.56
N LYS A 20 4.66 -6.98 9.24
CA LYS A 20 5.82 -7.87 9.47
C LYS A 20 6.85 -7.83 8.35
N ILE A 21 6.42 -7.55 7.12
CA ILE A 21 7.32 -7.50 5.95
C ILE A 21 7.88 -6.11 5.72
N PHE A 22 7.19 -5.09 6.21
CA PHE A 22 7.60 -3.71 6.02
C PHE A 22 8.07 -3.16 7.35
N ASN A 23 9.30 -3.50 7.72
CA ASN A 23 10.02 -2.64 8.65
C ASN A 23 10.04 -1.25 8.01
N LEU A 24 9.38 -0.27 8.64
CA LEU A 24 9.30 1.08 8.10
C LEU A 24 10.71 1.65 7.87
N LEU A 25 11.71 1.19 8.62
CA LEU A 25 13.11 1.53 8.42
C LEU A 25 13.62 1.12 7.02
N ASP A 26 13.28 -0.08 6.56
CA ASP A 26 13.68 -0.60 5.25
C ASP A 26 12.94 0.13 4.12
N VAL A 27 11.65 0.38 4.31
CA VAL A 27 10.84 1.15 3.36
C VAL A 27 11.31 2.61 3.29
N ARG A 28 11.62 3.23 4.43
CA ARG A 28 12.22 4.56 4.53
C ARG A 28 13.53 4.61 3.76
N GLN A 29 14.40 3.62 3.97
CA GLN A 29 15.67 3.54 3.28
C GLN A 29 15.49 3.39 1.77
N ALA A 30 14.57 2.52 1.33
CA ALA A 30 14.25 2.34 -0.08
C ALA A 30 13.71 3.62 -0.74
N ILE A 31 12.83 4.37 -0.06
CA ILE A 31 12.34 5.67 -0.54
C ILE A 31 13.50 6.68 -0.62
N CYS A 32 14.34 6.77 0.41
CA CYS A 32 15.50 7.67 0.39
C CYS A 32 16.46 7.36 -0.77
N ASP A 33 16.75 6.08 -1.02
CA ASP A 33 17.64 5.66 -2.11
C ASP A 33 17.03 5.92 -3.48
N ARG A 34 15.72 5.74 -3.62
CA ARG A 34 14.97 6.14 -4.81
C ARG A 34 15.08 7.65 -5.06
N LEU A 35 14.84 8.47 -4.04
CA LEU A 35 14.96 9.93 -4.16
C LEU A 35 16.38 10.37 -4.51
N ARG A 36 17.42 9.69 -4.00
CA ARG A 36 18.82 9.90 -4.39
C ARG A 36 19.04 9.63 -5.86
N LYS A 37 18.57 8.47 -6.33
CA LYS A 37 18.69 8.06 -7.73
C LYS A 37 17.96 9.02 -8.67
N GLU A 38 16.82 9.56 -8.24
CA GLU A 38 16.01 10.51 -9.00
C GLU A 38 16.48 11.98 -8.86
N GLY A 39 17.50 12.27 -8.05
CA GLY A 39 17.98 13.64 -7.82
C GLY A 39 17.01 14.51 -6.99
N ARG A 40 16.10 13.90 -6.23
CA ARG A 40 15.04 14.54 -5.42
C ARG A 40 15.40 14.63 -3.93
N CYS A 41 16.69 14.67 -3.58
CA CYS A 41 17.21 14.67 -2.20
C CYS A 41 17.09 15.99 -1.43
N SER A 42 16.32 16.95 -1.92
CA SER A 42 16.22 18.27 -1.32
C SER A 42 14.77 18.63 -1.07
N GLY A 43 14.52 19.33 0.05
CA GLY A 43 13.21 19.87 0.40
C GLY A 43 12.48 19.12 1.51
N LYS A 44 11.29 19.65 1.84
CA LYS A 44 10.48 19.23 3.00
C LYS A 44 10.15 17.75 3.01
N TYR A 45 9.93 17.17 1.83
CA TYR A 45 9.61 15.77 1.65
C TYR A 45 10.73 14.83 2.12
N TYR A 46 11.95 15.04 1.60
CA TYR A 46 13.12 14.26 1.97
C TYR A 46 13.45 14.43 3.46
N SER A 47 13.43 15.67 3.96
CA SER A 47 13.67 15.95 5.39
C SER A 47 12.65 15.27 6.29
N TYR A 48 11.37 15.26 5.93
CA TYR A 48 10.34 14.57 6.69
C TYR A 48 10.66 13.08 6.79
N ILE A 49 10.84 12.40 5.66
CA ILE A 49 11.10 10.95 5.63
C ILE A 49 12.37 10.59 6.39
N PHE A 50 13.45 11.37 6.20
CA PHE A 50 14.74 11.08 6.83
C PHE A 50 14.73 11.26 8.36
N HIS A 51 13.88 12.14 8.90
CA HIS A 51 13.82 12.45 10.32
C HIS A 51 12.65 11.78 11.06
N LEU A 52 11.93 10.85 10.42
CA LEU A 52 10.90 10.08 11.10
C LEU A 52 11.50 9.23 12.23
N PRO A 53 10.90 9.25 13.44
CA PRO A 53 11.28 8.34 14.51
C PRO A 53 11.24 6.88 14.06
N ASP A 54 12.19 6.06 14.55
CA ASP A 54 12.30 4.65 14.13
C ASP A 54 11.09 3.79 14.56
N ASN A 55 10.30 4.25 15.53
CA ASN A 55 9.07 3.59 15.99
C ASN A 55 7.80 4.08 15.27
N THR A 56 7.92 4.96 14.27
CA THR A 56 6.78 5.42 13.47
C THR A 56 6.17 4.23 12.73
N THR A 57 4.85 4.14 12.65
CA THR A 57 4.14 3.22 11.75
C THR A 57 3.45 3.98 10.62
N ILE A 58 2.96 3.27 9.60
CA ILE A 58 2.33 3.91 8.44
C ILE A 58 1.02 4.61 8.83
N GLU A 59 0.35 4.14 9.87
CA GLU A 59 -0.82 4.77 10.47
C GLU A 59 -0.54 6.15 11.07
N ASP A 60 0.69 6.41 11.51
CA ASP A 60 1.05 7.68 12.13
C ASP A 60 1.10 8.83 11.10
N PHE A 61 1.26 8.49 9.81
CA PHE A 61 1.35 9.48 8.76
C PHE A 61 0.01 10.18 8.56
N PRO A 62 -0.02 11.52 8.44
CA PRO A 62 -1.25 12.27 8.20
C PRO A 62 -2.02 11.77 6.97
N ILE A 63 -1.32 11.42 5.88
CA ILE A 63 -1.96 10.89 4.67
C ILE A 63 -2.69 9.57 4.91
N TYR A 64 -2.22 8.73 5.84
CA TYR A 64 -2.92 7.51 6.18
C TYR A 64 -4.26 7.84 6.83
N ARG A 65 -4.23 8.65 7.89
CA ARG A 65 -5.43 9.04 8.64
C ARG A 65 -6.44 9.81 7.80
N ASP A 66 -5.97 10.76 7.01
CA ASP A 66 -6.81 11.70 6.26
C ASP A 66 -7.30 11.15 4.91
N TYR A 67 -6.76 10.02 4.44
CA TYR A 67 -7.08 9.49 3.12
C TYR A 67 -7.09 7.97 3.04
N LEU A 68 -5.98 7.31 3.34
CA LEU A 68 -5.88 5.85 3.13
C LEU A 68 -6.84 5.05 4.01
N SER A 69 -7.14 5.54 5.21
CA SER A 69 -8.12 4.97 6.14
C SER A 69 -9.53 4.82 5.52
N GLN A 70 -9.85 5.63 4.52
CA GLN A 70 -11.15 5.62 3.83
C GLN A 70 -11.31 4.42 2.87
N PHE A 71 -10.23 3.72 2.54
CA PHE A 71 -10.23 2.54 1.66
C PHE A 71 -10.29 1.25 2.49
N SER A 72 -11.21 1.19 3.44
CA SER A 72 -11.45 -0.01 4.24
C SER A 72 -12.57 -0.82 3.61
N LEU A 73 -12.40 -2.14 3.56
CA LEU A 73 -13.45 -3.05 3.08
C LEU A 73 -14.69 -2.94 3.98
N THR A 74 -15.86 -3.13 3.39
CA THR A 74 -17.11 -3.23 4.15
C THR A 74 -17.14 -4.51 4.98
N PRO A 75 -17.94 -4.60 6.05
CA PRO A 75 -18.03 -5.81 6.87
C PRO A 75 -18.35 -7.09 6.06
N THR A 76 -19.11 -6.94 4.97
CA THR A 76 -19.44 -8.04 4.04
C THR A 76 -18.21 -8.61 3.32
N LEU A 77 -17.20 -7.77 3.09
CA LEU A 77 -15.95 -8.13 2.40
C LEU A 77 -14.77 -8.29 3.37
N GLU A 78 -14.88 -7.81 4.61
CA GLU A 78 -13.84 -7.83 5.65
C GLU A 78 -13.41 -9.25 6.06
N GLY A 79 -14.28 -10.25 5.86
CA GLY A 79 -13.96 -11.66 6.07
C GLY A 79 -13.35 -12.38 4.87
N LYS A 80 -13.09 -11.69 3.76
CA LYS A 80 -12.44 -12.26 2.56
C LYS A 80 -10.92 -12.17 2.71
N HIS A 81 -10.22 -13.25 2.42
CA HIS A 81 -8.75 -13.25 2.45
C HIS A 81 -8.18 -12.82 1.10
N PHE A 82 -7.07 -12.10 1.10
CA PHE A 82 -6.31 -11.91 -0.14
C PHE A 82 -5.63 -13.23 -0.52
N PRO A 83 -5.70 -13.66 -1.79
CA PRO A 83 -4.94 -14.81 -2.25
C PRO A 83 -3.45 -14.51 -2.06
N SER A 84 -2.84 -15.22 -1.11
CA SER A 84 -1.44 -15.06 -0.74
C SER A 84 -0.56 -15.39 -1.95
N ALA A 85 0.17 -14.39 -2.43
CA ALA A 85 1.28 -14.61 -3.36
C ALA A 85 2.53 -15.10 -2.61
N ASP A 86 2.60 -14.82 -1.32
CA ASP A 86 3.72 -15.13 -0.43
C ASP A 86 3.22 -15.23 1.03
N ASP A 87 3.31 -16.43 1.60
CA ASP A 87 2.89 -16.74 2.98
C ASP A 87 3.65 -15.95 4.06
N SER A 88 4.70 -15.23 3.70
CA SER A 88 5.41 -14.35 4.61
C SER A 88 4.72 -13.00 4.83
N LEU A 89 3.81 -12.56 3.93
CA LEU A 89 3.02 -11.34 4.11
C LEU A 89 1.89 -11.58 5.11
N SER A 90 1.79 -10.72 6.12
CA SER A 90 0.66 -10.76 7.06
C SER A 90 -0.62 -10.20 6.41
N GLU A 91 -1.78 -10.55 6.96
CA GLU A 91 -3.06 -9.96 6.52
C GLU A 91 -3.05 -8.43 6.65
N THR A 92 -2.36 -7.90 7.67
CA THR A 92 -2.16 -6.47 7.83
C THR A 92 -1.36 -5.91 6.64
N ASP A 93 -0.24 -6.53 6.25
CA ASP A 93 0.56 -6.09 5.08
C ASP A 93 -0.28 -6.02 3.80
N TYR A 94 -1.17 -7.00 3.59
CA TYR A 94 -2.10 -7.00 2.46
C TYR A 94 -3.17 -5.90 2.55
N ASP A 95 -3.75 -5.66 3.73
CA ASP A 95 -4.71 -4.57 3.93
C ASP A 95 -4.11 -3.20 3.60
N LEU A 96 -2.87 -2.96 4.01
CA LEU A 96 -2.19 -1.71 3.67
C LEU A 96 -1.84 -1.62 2.18
N LEU A 97 -1.35 -2.70 1.57
CA LEU A 97 -1.11 -2.73 0.13
C LEU A 97 -2.40 -2.45 -0.65
N PHE A 98 -3.52 -3.04 -0.21
CA PHE A 98 -4.84 -2.79 -0.77
C PHE A 98 -5.23 -1.31 -0.68
N LYS A 99 -5.10 -0.71 0.50
CA LYS A 99 -5.37 0.73 0.72
C LYS A 99 -4.50 1.62 -0.16
N LEU A 100 -3.21 1.29 -0.29
CA LEU A 100 -2.27 2.00 -1.15
C LEU A 100 -2.65 1.92 -2.62
N ILE A 101 -3.00 0.74 -3.13
CA ILE A 101 -3.47 0.55 -4.52
C ILE A 101 -4.75 1.34 -4.77
N CYS A 102 -5.74 1.20 -3.88
CA CYS A 102 -7.03 1.86 -4.03
C CYS A 102 -6.89 3.39 -4.00
N GLY A 103 -6.04 3.89 -3.10
CA GLY A 103 -5.74 5.31 -2.93
C GLY A 103 -4.81 5.91 -4.00
N SER A 104 -4.10 5.07 -4.76
CA SER A 104 -3.09 5.53 -5.73
C SER A 104 -3.66 6.45 -6.83
N PHE A 105 -2.88 7.42 -7.30
CA PHE A 105 -3.28 8.28 -8.42
C PHE A 105 -2.71 7.81 -9.77
N SER A 106 -1.72 6.93 -9.74
CA SER A 106 -0.92 6.48 -10.87
C SER A 106 -1.32 5.10 -11.40
N SER A 107 -2.22 4.39 -10.72
CA SER A 107 -2.72 3.08 -11.16
C SER A 107 -4.24 3.04 -11.24
N SER A 108 -4.77 2.16 -12.07
CA SER A 108 -6.16 1.68 -11.95
C SER A 108 -6.16 0.24 -11.46
N TYR A 109 -7.31 -0.21 -10.96
CA TYR A 109 -7.43 -1.56 -10.43
C TYR A 109 -8.83 -2.12 -10.68
N ASP A 110 -8.91 -3.44 -10.72
CA ASP A 110 -10.15 -4.19 -10.64
C ASP A 110 -10.15 -5.05 -9.37
N LEU A 111 -11.35 -5.19 -8.79
CA LEU A 111 -11.59 -6.05 -7.64
C LEU A 111 -12.50 -7.19 -8.09
N THR A 112 -12.11 -8.41 -7.76
CA THR A 112 -12.88 -9.61 -8.03
C THR A 112 -12.95 -10.47 -6.78
N CYS A 113 -14.14 -10.97 -6.46
CA CYS A 113 -14.32 -11.88 -5.34
C CYS A 113 -14.54 -13.30 -5.87
N ASN A 114 -13.79 -14.26 -5.33
CA ASN A 114 -14.04 -15.68 -5.56
C ASN A 114 -14.80 -16.24 -4.35
N GLU A 115 -16.11 -16.40 -4.51
CA GLU A 115 -16.98 -16.90 -3.45
C GLU A 115 -16.66 -18.33 -3.02
N GLN A 116 -16.21 -19.18 -3.94
CA GLN A 116 -15.88 -20.58 -3.62
C GLN A 116 -14.66 -20.69 -2.69
N GLN A 117 -13.71 -19.77 -2.85
CA GLN A 117 -12.48 -19.74 -2.06
C GLN A 117 -12.51 -18.70 -0.94
N ASN A 118 -13.59 -17.93 -0.84
CA ASN A 118 -13.71 -16.79 0.07
C ASN A 118 -12.54 -15.79 -0.07
N THR A 119 -12.06 -15.57 -1.29
CA THR A 119 -10.90 -14.70 -1.56
C THR A 119 -11.26 -13.43 -2.32
N LEU A 120 -10.59 -12.33 -1.97
CA LEU A 120 -10.66 -11.05 -2.68
C LEU A 120 -9.37 -10.84 -3.46
N GLU A 121 -9.46 -10.74 -4.78
CA GLU A 121 -8.32 -10.54 -5.67
C GLU A 121 -8.31 -9.11 -6.22
N ILE A 122 -7.10 -8.54 -6.33
CA ILE A 122 -6.87 -7.24 -6.95
C ILE A 122 -6.09 -7.46 -8.24
N THR A 123 -6.61 -6.93 -9.35
CA THR A 123 -5.84 -6.78 -10.59
C THR A 123 -5.39 -5.34 -10.73
N LEU A 124 -4.09 -5.10 -10.75
CA LEU A 124 -3.49 -3.79 -10.98
C LEU A 124 -3.32 -3.54 -12.47
N HIS A 125 -3.65 -2.34 -12.92
CA HIS A 125 -3.43 -1.87 -14.27
C HIS A 125 -2.50 -0.65 -14.26
N VAL A 126 -1.37 -0.77 -14.94
CA VAL A 126 -0.35 0.28 -15.04
C VAL A 126 -0.18 0.67 -16.50
N GLN A 127 -0.29 1.96 -16.78
CA GLN A 127 -0.05 2.48 -18.12
C GLN A 127 1.45 2.62 -18.37
N THR A 128 1.91 2.09 -19.50
CA THR A 128 3.28 2.25 -19.98
C THR A 128 3.27 2.83 -21.39
N ASP A 129 4.45 3.24 -21.87
CA ASP A 129 4.62 3.72 -23.25
C ASP A 129 4.23 2.66 -24.30
N LYS A 130 4.23 1.38 -23.91
CA LYS A 130 3.91 0.23 -24.77
C LYS A 130 2.46 -0.26 -24.62
N GLY A 131 1.65 0.42 -23.81
CA GLY A 131 0.27 0.05 -23.51
C GLY A 131 0.04 -0.25 -22.03
N THR A 132 -1.11 -0.85 -21.72
CA THR A 132 -1.52 -1.17 -20.35
C THR A 132 -1.01 -2.56 -19.96
N ILE A 133 -0.28 -2.63 -18.85
CA ILE A 133 0.12 -3.89 -18.22
C ILE A 133 -0.88 -4.19 -17.10
N SER A 134 -1.44 -5.40 -17.10
CA SER A 134 -2.38 -5.86 -16.07
C SER A 134 -1.79 -7.06 -15.33
N LYS A 135 -1.78 -7.03 -13.99
CA LYS A 135 -1.24 -8.10 -13.14
C LYS A 135 -2.09 -8.29 -11.91
N ARG A 136 -2.36 -9.55 -11.55
CA ARG A 136 -2.99 -9.88 -10.26
C ARG A 136 -1.96 -9.80 -9.14
N ILE A 137 -2.37 -9.37 -7.96
CA ILE A 137 -1.45 -9.30 -6.82
C ILE A 137 -0.99 -10.70 -6.41
N SER A 138 -1.84 -11.72 -6.54
CA SER A 138 -1.47 -13.14 -6.31
C SER A 138 -0.41 -13.69 -7.28
N GLU A 139 -0.19 -13.04 -8.42
CA GLU A 139 0.81 -13.46 -9.42
C GLU A 139 2.18 -12.81 -9.20
N LEU A 140 2.30 -11.89 -8.24
CA LEU A 140 3.51 -11.12 -8.03
C LEU A 140 4.47 -11.83 -7.09
N GLU A 141 5.75 -11.78 -7.42
CA GLU A 141 6.79 -12.20 -6.50
C GLU A 141 6.90 -11.22 -5.31
N LYS A 142 7.44 -11.70 -4.19
CA LYS A 142 7.68 -10.89 -2.99
C LYS A 142 8.36 -9.55 -3.27
N SER A 143 9.43 -9.60 -4.06
CA SER A 143 10.21 -8.42 -4.45
C SER A 143 9.35 -7.39 -5.20
N GLN A 144 8.47 -7.86 -6.09
CA GLN A 144 7.55 -7.01 -6.83
C GLN A 144 6.50 -6.38 -5.91
N ILE A 145 6.01 -7.13 -4.92
CA ILE A 145 5.10 -6.58 -3.90
C ILE A 145 5.80 -5.52 -3.05
N GLN A 146 7.06 -5.76 -2.66
CA GLN A 146 7.87 -4.78 -1.95
C GLN A 146 8.08 -3.50 -2.76
N ASP A 147 8.38 -3.63 -4.05
CA ASP A 147 8.52 -2.50 -4.95
C ASP A 147 7.21 -1.70 -5.07
N LEU A 148 6.06 -2.38 -5.24
CA LEU A 148 4.75 -1.72 -5.30
C LEU A 148 4.46 -0.93 -4.02
N PHE A 149 4.80 -1.50 -2.87
CA PHE A 149 4.62 -0.85 -1.58
C PHE A 149 5.42 0.45 -1.50
N VAL A 150 6.71 0.40 -1.85
CA VAL A 150 7.59 1.57 -1.89
C VAL A 150 7.07 2.62 -2.89
N ILE A 151 6.64 2.20 -4.07
CA ILE A 151 6.11 3.09 -5.12
C ILE A 151 4.86 3.82 -4.62
N PHE A 152 3.87 3.10 -4.11
CA PHE A 152 2.61 3.73 -3.71
C PHE A 152 2.76 4.54 -2.44
N LEU A 153 3.56 4.09 -1.47
CA LEU A 153 3.82 4.89 -0.28
C LEU A 153 4.56 6.19 -0.62
N ASP A 154 5.60 6.14 -1.47
CA ASP A 154 6.29 7.35 -1.97
C ASP A 154 5.30 8.31 -2.66
N GLU A 155 4.40 7.79 -3.50
CA GLU A 155 3.35 8.59 -4.14
C GLU A 155 2.46 9.28 -3.08
N GLN A 156 1.94 8.54 -2.10
CA GLN A 156 1.04 9.09 -1.09
C GLN A 156 1.72 10.16 -0.24
N LEU A 157 2.95 9.90 0.19
CA LEU A 157 3.72 10.85 0.96
C LEU A 157 4.07 12.09 0.11
N TRP A 158 4.55 11.90 -1.12
CA TRP A 158 4.85 13.01 -2.03
C TRP A 158 3.65 13.93 -2.23
N LEU A 159 2.48 13.34 -2.50
CA LEU A 159 1.23 14.07 -2.64
C LEU A 159 0.86 14.85 -1.37
N ALA A 160 1.18 14.35 -0.18
CA ALA A 160 0.93 15.08 1.06
C ALA A 160 1.88 16.29 1.24
N PHE A 161 3.12 16.20 0.77
CA PHE A 161 4.16 17.21 1.04
C PHE A 161 4.33 18.27 -0.05
N VAL A 162 3.91 18.00 -1.28
CA VAL A 162 4.11 18.91 -2.44
C VAL A 162 2.94 19.87 -2.65
N GLN A 163 2.05 20.00 -1.65
CA GLN A 163 0.93 20.92 -1.71
C GLN A 163 1.39 22.40 -1.72
N PRO A 164 0.69 23.28 -2.46
CA PRO A 164 0.90 24.72 -2.41
C PRO A 164 0.82 25.28 -0.99
N LYS A 165 1.47 26.43 -0.75
CA LYS A 165 1.44 27.12 0.56
C LYS A 165 0.03 27.52 0.99
N ASP A 166 -0.86 27.75 0.03
CA ASP A 166 -2.25 28.16 0.24
C ASP A 166 -3.20 26.96 0.45
N GLY A 167 -2.64 25.76 0.65
CA GLY A 167 -3.37 24.53 0.88
C GLY A 167 -3.47 23.65 -0.38
N PRO A 168 -4.19 22.51 -0.27
CA PRO A 168 -4.27 21.54 -1.34
C PRO A 168 -4.97 22.08 -2.58
N SER A 169 -4.43 21.77 -3.76
CA SER A 169 -5.05 22.20 -5.02
C SER A 169 -6.44 21.58 -5.20
N GLN A 170 -7.37 22.29 -5.85
CA GLN A 170 -8.69 21.74 -6.18
C GLN A 170 -8.59 20.47 -7.03
N HIS A 171 -7.62 20.40 -7.95
CA HIS A 171 -7.38 19.21 -8.76
C HIS A 171 -6.99 18.00 -7.89
N TYR A 172 -6.13 18.21 -6.89
CA TYR A 172 -5.76 17.17 -5.92
C TYR A 172 -6.97 16.67 -5.13
N LEU A 173 -7.78 17.59 -4.58
CA LEU A 173 -8.98 17.24 -3.83
C LEU A 173 -10.01 16.50 -4.68
N ALA A 174 -10.25 16.98 -5.91
CA ALA A 174 -11.15 16.32 -6.86
C ALA A 174 -10.68 14.90 -7.19
N ARG A 175 -9.37 14.70 -7.35
CA ARG A 175 -8.81 13.37 -7.64
C ARG A 175 -8.91 12.42 -6.44
N LYS A 176 -8.70 12.89 -5.20
CA LYS A 176 -8.96 12.09 -3.98
C LYS A 176 -10.42 11.61 -3.94
N GLU A 177 -11.35 12.54 -4.15
CA GLU A 177 -12.78 12.25 -4.13
C GLU A 177 -13.19 11.30 -5.26
N GLN A 178 -12.60 11.45 -6.45
CA GLN A 178 -12.82 10.52 -7.56
C GLN A 178 -12.37 9.11 -7.20
N ARG A 179 -11.18 8.94 -6.58
CA ARG A 179 -10.70 7.61 -6.15
C ARG A 179 -11.60 6.98 -5.10
N ARG A 180 -12.07 7.78 -4.13
CA ARG A 180 -13.03 7.33 -3.12
C ARG A 180 -14.33 6.81 -3.76
N LYS A 181 -14.90 7.55 -4.72
CA LYS A 181 -16.11 7.12 -5.44
C LYS A 181 -15.90 5.83 -6.25
N ILE A 182 -14.76 5.70 -6.93
CA ILE A 182 -14.43 4.47 -7.68
C ILE A 182 -14.38 3.27 -6.73
N PHE A 183 -13.74 3.44 -5.58
CA PHE A 183 -13.66 2.43 -4.55
C PHE A 183 -15.05 2.01 -4.04
N GLU A 184 -15.89 2.97 -3.67
CA GLU A 184 -17.26 2.72 -3.22
C GLU A 184 -18.11 2.01 -4.28
N GLN A 185 -17.95 2.39 -5.56
CA GLN A 185 -18.66 1.75 -6.66
C GLN A 185 -18.22 0.31 -6.86
N LYS A 186 -16.92 0.04 -6.83
CA LYS A 186 -16.36 -1.31 -7.02
C LYS A 186 -16.73 -2.24 -5.86
N THR A 187 -16.65 -1.75 -4.62
CA THR A 187 -17.03 -2.53 -3.44
C THR A 187 -18.53 -2.83 -3.42
N ARG A 188 -19.39 -1.83 -3.67
CA ARG A 188 -20.84 -2.05 -3.77
C ARG A 188 -21.21 -3.04 -4.88
N ALA A 189 -20.58 -2.93 -6.06
CA ALA A 189 -20.84 -3.86 -7.15
C ALA A 189 -20.45 -5.31 -6.82
N LEU A 190 -19.47 -5.52 -5.95
CA LEU A 190 -19.13 -6.85 -5.43
C LEU A 190 -20.16 -7.32 -4.40
N GLU A 191 -20.61 -6.44 -3.50
CA GLU A 191 -21.67 -6.77 -2.54
C GLU A 191 -22.96 -7.18 -3.24
N ASP A 192 -23.42 -6.41 -4.22
CA ASP A 192 -24.64 -6.70 -4.98
C ASP A 192 -24.57 -8.08 -5.67
N ARG A 193 -23.39 -8.47 -6.16
CA ARG A 193 -23.16 -9.80 -6.73
C ARG A 193 -23.21 -10.90 -5.67
N ASN A 194 -22.70 -10.62 -4.47
CA ASN A 194 -22.72 -11.57 -3.35
C ASN A 194 -24.12 -11.76 -2.77
N TYR A 195 -24.96 -10.74 -2.76
CA TYR A 195 -26.36 -10.88 -2.36
C TYR A 195 -27.18 -11.72 -3.36
N LEU A 196 -26.79 -11.76 -4.63
CA LEU A 196 -27.46 -12.58 -5.66
C LEU A 196 -27.08 -14.06 -5.62
N THR A 197 -25.98 -14.44 -4.97
CA THR A 197 -25.53 -15.84 -4.86
C THR A 197 -25.97 -16.54 -3.58
N ILE A 198 -26.50 -15.80 -2.59
CA ILE A 198 -26.92 -16.33 -1.28
C ILE A 198 -28.45 -16.53 -1.18
N ASN A 199 -29.23 -16.06 -2.15
CA ASN A 199 -30.68 -16.23 -2.24
C ASN A 199 -31.08 -17.28 -3.29
#